data_AF-A0A4Q3JRJ9-F1
#
_entry.id   AF-A0A4Q3JRJ9-F1
#
_cell.length_a   1.000
_cell.length_b   1.000
_cell.length_c   1.000
_cell.angle_alpha   90.00
_cell.angle_beta   90.00
_cell.angle_gamma   90.00
#
_symmetry.space_group_name_H-M   'P 1'
#
loop_
_entity.id
_entity.type
_entity.pdbx_description
1 polymer ?
#
loop_
_entity_poly.entity_id
_entity_poly.type
_entity_poly.pdbx_seq_one_letter_code
_entity_poly.pdbx_strand_id
1 'polypeptide(L)'
;MSDDDVPRALQGFDPGGDRLLALVLPGEQLTCRYHPARGFRWVCRGEAAGALAPGAQLDGVTLARAPLQPVLDELAHAVLAHRRSGEALPAELSLLAELLSPGGGLI
;
A
#
# COMPACT_ATOMS: atom_id res chain seq x y z
N MET A 1 15.13 -15.10 12.43
CA MET A 1 14.35 -14.16 11.61
C MET A 1 12.90 -14.33 12.03
N SER A 2 12.32 -13.35 12.71
CA SER A 2 10.90 -13.39 13.08
C SER A 2 10.06 -13.16 11.82
N ASP A 3 8.89 -13.78 11.73
CA ASP A 3 7.96 -13.63 10.58
C ASP A 3 7.59 -12.15 10.30
N ASP A 4 7.74 -11.27 11.31
CA ASP A 4 7.51 -9.82 11.22
C ASP A 4 8.55 -9.03 10.41
N ASP A 5 9.68 -9.63 10.04
CA ASP A 5 10.70 -8.95 9.22
C ASP A 5 10.45 -9.11 7.70
N VAL A 6 9.44 -9.89 7.31
CA VAL A 6 9.14 -10.13 5.90
C VAL A 6 8.04 -9.18 5.42
N PRO A 7 8.31 -8.37 4.38
CA PRO A 7 7.30 -7.53 3.75
C PRO A 7 6.06 -8.31 3.33
N ARG A 8 4.89 -7.80 3.71
CA ARG A 8 3.60 -8.42 3.38
C ARG A 8 2.58 -7.37 2.96
N ALA A 9 1.66 -7.78 2.11
CA ALA A 9 0.57 -6.95 1.65
C ALA A 9 -0.78 -7.56 2.05
N LEU A 10 -1.70 -6.69 2.49
CA LEU A 10 -3.11 -6.98 2.59
C LEU A 10 -3.87 -6.04 1.67
N GLN A 11 -4.89 -6.56 1.00
CA GLN A 11 -5.70 -5.80 0.06
C GLN A 11 -7.18 -6.09 0.28
N GLY A 12 -7.99 -5.05 0.10
CA GLY A 12 -9.44 -5.12 0.08
C GLY A 12 -10.00 -4.26 -1.04
N PHE A 13 -11.23 -4.56 -1.44
CA PHE A 13 -11.92 -3.90 -2.54
C PHE A 13 -13.23 -3.31 -2.03
N ASP A 14 -13.39 -2.01 -2.21
CA ASP A 14 -14.63 -1.31 -1.95
C ASP A 14 -15.60 -1.50 -3.14
N PRO A 15 -16.92 -1.65 -2.91
CA PRO A 15 -17.91 -1.76 -4.00
C PRO A 15 -17.92 -0.57 -4.97
N GLY A 16 -17.44 0.60 -4.55
CA GLY A 16 -17.28 1.80 -5.36
C GLY A 16 -16.04 1.80 -6.25
N GLY A 17 -15.26 0.70 -6.28
CA GLY A 17 -14.09 0.53 -7.15
C GLY A 17 -12.79 1.06 -6.57
N ASP A 18 -12.81 1.62 -5.36
CA ASP A 18 -11.60 1.93 -4.62
C ASP A 18 -10.95 0.65 -4.10
N ARG A 19 -9.64 0.69 -3.96
CA ARG A 19 -8.83 -0.36 -3.35
C ARG A 19 -8.24 0.17 -2.06
N LEU A 20 -8.25 -0.69 -1.06
CA LEU A 20 -7.61 -0.43 0.22
C LEU A 20 -6.46 -1.38 0.37
N LEU A 21 -5.33 -0.83 0.80
CA LEU A 21 -4.10 -1.58 0.95
C LEU A 21 -3.49 -1.31 2.32
N ALA A 22 -2.96 -2.37 2.91
CA ALA A 22 -1.97 -2.30 3.97
C ALA A 22 -0.69 -3.00 3.52
N LEU A 23 0.38 -2.25 3.33
CA LEU A 23 1.73 -2.78 3.14
C LEU A 23 2.47 -2.71 4.47
N VAL A 24 2.88 -3.86 4.98
CA VAL A 24 3.64 -3.98 6.23
C VAL A 24 5.08 -4.31 5.88
N LEU A 25 6.00 -3.55 6.45
CA LEU A 25 7.44 -3.62 6.24
C LEU A 25 8.12 -3.70 7.62
N PRO A 26 9.41 -4.05 7.68
CA PRO A 26 10.16 -3.97 8.93
C PRO A 26 10.06 -2.59 9.57
N GLY A 27 9.46 -2.52 10.76
CA GLY A 27 9.34 -1.29 11.56
C GLY A 27 8.18 -0.36 11.18
N GLU A 28 7.54 -0.53 10.03
CA GLU A 28 6.47 0.38 9.58
C GLU A 28 5.34 -0.27 8.78
N GLN A 29 4.24 0.46 8.68
CA GLN A 29 3.10 0.12 7.84
C GLN A 29 2.67 1.33 7.02
N LEU A 30 2.40 1.10 5.73
CA LEU A 30 1.70 2.02 4.87
C LEU A 30 0.26 1.52 4.67
N THR A 31 -0.71 2.36 4.95
CA THR A 31 -2.11 2.13 4.55
C THR A 31 -2.52 3.17 3.54
N CYS A 32 -3.32 2.78 2.56
CA CYS A 32 -3.87 3.73 1.61
C CYS A 32 -5.22 3.28 1.06
N ARG A 33 -5.98 4.28 0.61
CA ARG A 33 -7.13 4.09 -0.26
C ARG A 33 -6.88 4.82 -1.56
N TYR A 34 -7.06 4.12 -2.67
CA TYR A 34 -6.87 4.69 -3.99
C TYR A 34 -7.87 4.12 -4.99
N HIS A 35 -8.15 4.91 -6.02
CA HIS A 35 -8.87 4.44 -7.19
C HIS A 35 -7.84 4.20 -8.31
N PRO A 36 -7.80 3.03 -8.97
CA PRO A 36 -6.78 2.71 -9.98
C PRO A 36 -6.66 3.76 -11.11
N ALA A 37 -7.78 4.36 -11.50
CA ALA A 37 -7.81 5.40 -12.54
C ALA A 37 -7.66 6.85 -12.06
N ARG A 38 -7.79 7.12 -10.76
CA ARG A 38 -7.80 8.50 -10.22
C ARG A 38 -6.67 8.78 -9.24
N GLY A 39 -5.98 7.75 -8.76
CA GLY A 39 -4.91 7.89 -7.77
C GLY A 39 -5.41 7.78 -6.33
N PHE A 40 -4.60 8.29 -5.40
CA PHE A 40 -4.82 8.18 -3.97
C PHE A 40 -5.92 9.12 -3.48
N ARG A 41 -6.77 8.62 -2.58
CA ARG A 41 -7.69 9.44 -1.78
C ARG A 41 -7.07 9.83 -0.45
N TRP A 42 -6.35 8.89 0.15
CA TRP A 42 -5.57 9.11 1.36
C TRP A 42 -4.46 8.05 1.45
N VAL A 43 -3.42 8.42 2.18
CA VAL A 43 -2.26 7.59 2.49
C VAL A 43 -1.88 7.87 3.94
N CYS A 44 -1.67 6.84 4.73
CA CYS A 44 -1.30 6.97 6.13
C CYS A 44 -0.13 6.04 6.44
N ARG A 45 0.90 6.58 7.08
CA ARG A 45 2.04 5.84 7.61
C ARG A 45 1.82 5.56 9.10
N GLY A 46 2.22 4.38 9.55
CA GLY A 46 2.18 3.97 10.94
C GLY A 46 3.31 3.01 11.28
N GLU A 47 3.38 2.60 12.54
CA GLU A 47 4.38 1.64 13.03
C GLU A 47 3.93 0.20 12.76
N ALA A 48 4.88 -0.70 12.47
CA ALA A 48 4.55 -2.12 12.25
C ALA A 48 4.04 -2.83 13.51
N ALA A 49 4.34 -2.31 14.70
CA ALA A 49 3.85 -2.89 15.96
C ALA A 49 2.31 -2.92 16.06
N GLY A 50 1.62 -2.02 15.33
CA GLY A 50 0.17 -1.99 15.18
C GLY A 50 -0.33 -2.52 13.84
N ALA A 51 0.49 -3.31 13.14
CA ALA A 51 0.22 -3.69 11.77
C ALA A 51 -1.11 -4.43 11.60
N LEU A 52 -1.88 -4.04 10.58
CA LEU A 52 -3.10 -4.76 10.23
C LEU A 52 -2.78 -6.23 9.89
N ALA A 53 -3.68 -7.10 10.35
CA ALA A 53 -3.64 -8.53 10.09
C ALA A 53 -4.69 -8.93 9.04
N PRO A 54 -4.55 -10.07 8.36
CA PRO A 54 -5.60 -10.59 7.47
C PRO A 54 -6.94 -10.70 8.21
N GLY A 55 -8.02 -10.28 7.56
CA GLY A 55 -9.35 -10.20 8.15
C GLY A 55 -9.63 -8.89 8.90
N ALA A 56 -8.63 -8.03 9.10
CA ALA A 56 -8.86 -6.70 9.67
C ALA A 56 -9.70 -5.83 8.72
N GLN A 57 -10.41 -4.87 9.31
CA GLN A 57 -11.20 -3.89 8.56
C GLN A 57 -10.47 -2.55 8.47
N LEU A 58 -10.54 -1.94 7.29
CA LEU A 58 -10.03 -0.60 7.00
C LEU A 58 -11.13 0.11 6.20
N ASP A 59 -11.60 1.27 6.65
CA ASP A 59 -12.80 1.97 6.14
C ASP A 59 -14.00 1.03 5.86
N GLY A 60 -14.25 0.04 6.73
CA GLY A 60 -15.33 -0.94 6.57
C GLY A 60 -15.07 -2.03 5.52
N VAL A 61 -13.93 -2.02 4.84
CA VAL A 61 -13.50 -3.04 3.88
C VAL A 61 -12.61 -4.07 4.58
N THR A 62 -12.93 -5.35 4.40
CA THR A 62 -12.12 -6.44 4.94
C THR A 62 -10.89 -6.67 4.07
N LEU A 63 -9.71 -6.72 4.70
CA LEU A 63 -8.45 -6.95 4.00
C LEU A 63 -8.07 -8.43 4.00
N ALA A 64 -7.69 -8.97 2.84
CA ALA A 64 -7.16 -10.32 2.68
C ALA A 64 -5.67 -10.28 2.34
N ARG A 65 -4.93 -11.38 2.57
CA ARG A 65 -3.54 -11.47 2.10
C ARG A 65 -3.50 -11.30 0.58
N ALA A 66 -2.57 -10.49 0.12
CA ALA A 66 -2.32 -10.27 -1.29
C ALA A 66 -0.84 -10.57 -1.61
N PRO A 67 -0.56 -11.08 -2.83
CA PRO A 67 0.81 -11.22 -3.27
C PRO A 67 1.49 -9.84 -3.33
N LEU A 68 2.71 -9.75 -2.82
CA LEU A 68 3.41 -8.47 -2.67
C LEU A 68 3.72 -7.80 -4.01
N GLN A 69 4.28 -8.53 -4.98
CA GLN A 69 4.69 -7.94 -6.26
C GLN A 69 3.52 -7.31 -7.05
N PRO A 70 2.37 -8.00 -7.26
CA PRO A 70 1.22 -7.38 -7.93
C PRO A 70 0.68 -6.14 -7.21
N VAL A 71 0.76 -6.11 -5.88
CA VAL A 71 0.39 -4.93 -5.08
C VAL A 71 1.33 -3.76 -5.34
N LEU A 72 2.64 -4.01 -5.39
CA LEU A 72 3.63 -2.97 -5.68
C LEU A 72 3.47 -2.42 -7.11
N ASP A 73 3.28 -3.31 -8.09
CA ASP A 73 3.01 -2.93 -9.47
C ASP A 73 1.75 -2.05 -9.56
N GLU A 74 0.70 -2.42 -8.84
CA GLU A 74 -0.54 -1.66 -8.78
C GLU A 74 -0.36 -0.28 -8.12
N LEU A 75 0.37 -0.20 -7.00
CA LEU A 75 0.69 1.06 -6.35
C LEU A 75 1.47 1.99 -7.29
N ALA A 76 2.42 1.45 -8.07
CA ALA A 76 3.13 2.23 -9.07
C ALA A 76 2.16 2.82 -10.11
N HIS A 77 1.16 2.06 -10.56
CA HIS A 77 0.11 2.57 -11.45
C HIS A 77 -0.74 3.64 -10.78
N ALA A 78 -1.12 3.47 -9.51
CA ALA A 78 -1.88 4.46 -8.75
C ALA A 78 -1.10 5.78 -8.56
N VAL A 79 0.22 5.69 -8.32
CA VAL A 79 1.15 6.84 -8.28
C VAL A 79 1.14 7.57 -9.62
N LEU A 80 1.24 6.84 -10.73
CA LEU A 80 1.18 7.44 -12.08
C LEU A 80 -0.18 8.08 -12.36
N ALA A 81 -1.29 7.44 -11.97
CA ALA A 81 -2.63 7.99 -12.13
C ALA A 81 -2.83 9.28 -11.31
N HIS A 82 -2.35 9.32 -10.07
CA HIS A 82 -2.39 10.50 -9.21
C HIS A 82 -1.57 11.65 -9.80
N ARG A 83 -0.35 11.39 -10.29
CA ARG A 83 0.45 12.43 -10.96
C ARG A 83 -0.24 13.00 -12.21
N ARG A 84 -1.02 12.19 -12.94
CA ARG A 84 -1.78 12.63 -14.11
C ARG A 84 -2.98 13.51 -13.74
N SER A 85 -3.49 13.46 -12.51
CA SER A 85 -4.54 14.40 -12.06
C SER A 85 -3.98 15.81 -11.79
N GLY A 86 -2.65 15.97 -11.81
CA GLY A 86 -1.98 17.25 -11.53
C GLY A 86 -1.79 17.52 -10.03
N GLU A 87 -2.12 16.55 -9.18
CA GLU A 87 -1.96 16.66 -7.73
C GLU A 87 -0.53 16.29 -7.29
N ALA A 88 -0.07 16.93 -6.22
CA ALA A 88 1.18 16.57 -5.58
C ALA A 88 1.02 15.23 -4.86
N LEU A 89 2.00 14.34 -5.03
CA LEU A 89 1.97 13.05 -4.32
C LEU A 89 2.01 13.26 -2.80
N PRO A 90 1.20 12.49 -2.05
CA PRO A 90 1.33 12.40 -0.60
C PRO A 90 2.77 12.08 -0.18
N ALA A 91 3.30 12.84 0.79
CA ALA A 91 4.69 12.69 1.26
C ALA A 91 4.94 11.31 1.88
N GLU A 92 3.88 10.68 2.40
CA GLU A 92 3.85 9.34 2.98
C GLU A 92 4.24 8.26 1.97
N LEU A 93 4.13 8.53 0.66
CA LEU A 93 4.52 7.61 -0.41
C LEU A 93 6.03 7.61 -0.71
N SER A 94 6.84 8.46 -0.03
CA SER A 94 8.28 8.54 -0.28
C SER A 94 8.97 7.18 -0.13
N LEU A 95 8.50 6.33 0.78
CA LEU A 95 9.03 4.99 0.98
C LEU A 95 8.70 4.01 -0.17
N LEU A 96 7.58 4.20 -0.86
CA LEU A 96 7.31 3.43 -2.07
C LEU A 96 8.31 3.76 -3.17
N ALA A 97 8.86 4.98 -3.21
CA ALA A 97 9.89 5.31 -4.20
C ALA A 97 11.16 4.46 -4.01
N GLU A 98 11.51 4.12 -2.77
CA GLU A 98 12.63 3.23 -2.47
C GLU A 98 12.32 1.78 -2.86
N LEU A 99 11.12 1.29 -2.53
CA LEU A 99 10.66 -0.07 -2.86
C LEU A 99 10.46 -0.31 -4.37
N LEU A 100 10.07 0.73 -5.11
CA LEU A 100 9.82 0.66 -6.56
C LEU A 100 11.07 0.96 -7.39
N SER A 101 12.18 1.37 -6.76
CA SER A 101 13.44 1.62 -7.45
C SER A 101 14.08 0.30 -7.90
N PRO A 102 14.65 0.21 -9.13
CA PRO A 102 15.23 -1.02 -9.70
C PRO A 102 16.51 -1.54 -9.00
N GLY A 103 16.74 -1.17 -7.74
CA GLY A 103 17.79 -1.72 -6.87
C GLY A 103 17.31 -2.05 -5.45
N GLY A 104 16.01 -1.87 -5.14
CA GLY A 104 15.38 -2.26 -3.88
C GLY A 104 15.16 -3.76 -3.82
N GLY A 105 16.25 -4.52 -3.91
CA GLY A 105 16.24 -5.97 -3.86
C GLY A 105 15.85 -6.46 -2.47
N LEU A 106 14.58 -6.84 -2.31
CA LEU A 106 14.24 -7.99 -1.46
C LEU A 106 14.57 -9.24 -2.29
N ILE A 107 15.86 -9.55 -2.38
CA ILE A 107 16.38 -10.85 -2.83
C ILE A 107 17.29 -11.39 -1.73
#